data_AF-A0A952SGK6-F1
#
_entry.id   AF-A0A952SGK6-F1
#
_cell.length_a   1.000
_cell.length_b   1.000
_cell.length_c   1.000
_cell.angle_alpha   90.00
_cell.angle_beta   90.00
_cell.angle_gamma   90.00
#
_symmetry.space_group_name_H-M   'P 1'
#
loop_
_entity.id
_entity.type
_entity.pdbx_description
1 polymer ?
#
loop_
_entity_poly.entity_id
_entity_poly.type
_entity_poly.pdbx_seq_one_letter_code
_entity_poly.pdbx_strand_id
1 'polypeptide(L)' 'MASTVKQKVTVQPGGVVQVQSPELVPGSTADVIIIPDTITLPPQKLASAIGSAAGGFASPADVDAFIRRERDAWST' A
#
# COMPACT_ATOMS: atom_id res chain seq x y z
N MET A 1 -5.26 -39.80 -11.63
CA MET A 1 -5.55 -38.39 -11.94
C MET A 1 -5.11 -37.57 -10.74
N ALA A 2 -4.20 -36.62 -10.90
CA ALA A 2 -3.74 -35.77 -9.79
C ALA A 2 -4.76 -34.64 -9.58
N SER A 3 -5.48 -34.64 -8.46
CA SER A 3 -6.33 -33.50 -8.08
C SER A 3 -5.43 -32.38 -7.59
N THR A 4 -5.53 -31.19 -8.17
CA THR A 4 -4.79 -30.01 -7.74
C THR A 4 -5.73 -29.09 -6.97
N VAL A 5 -5.48 -28.88 -5.68
CA VAL A 5 -6.26 -27.98 -4.84
C VAL A 5 -5.65 -26.58 -4.91
N LYS A 6 -6.39 -25.62 -5.49
CA LYS A 6 -6.00 -24.19 -5.50
C LYS A 6 -6.90 -23.42 -4.54
N GLN A 7 -6.35 -22.97 -3.42
CA GLN A 7 -7.08 -22.24 -2.39
C GLN A 7 -6.34 -20.95 -2.02
N LYS A 8 -7.07 -19.82 -1.95
CA LYS A 8 -6.53 -18.57 -1.43
C LYS A 8 -6.51 -18.64 0.10
N VAL A 9 -5.36 -18.37 0.68
CA VAL A 9 -5.12 -18.44 2.13
C VAL A 9 -4.35 -17.22 2.60
N THR A 10 -4.62 -16.79 3.83
CA THR A 10 -3.88 -15.70 4.47
C THR A 10 -2.68 -16.27 5.19
N VAL A 11 -1.49 -15.70 4.94
CA VAL A 11 -0.28 -16.04 5.68
C VAL A 11 -0.40 -15.48 7.10
N GLN A 12 -0.35 -16.35 8.10
CA GLN A 12 -0.42 -15.99 9.52
C GLN A 12 0.93 -15.46 10.02
N PRO A 13 0.96 -14.81 11.20
CA PRO A 13 2.21 -14.38 11.83
C PRO A 13 3.24 -15.50 11.89
N GLY A 14 4.51 -15.17 11.67
CA GLY A 14 5.59 -16.16 11.59
C GLY A 14 5.65 -16.94 10.27
N GLY A 15 4.88 -16.55 9.25
CA GLY A 15 4.93 -17.17 7.92
C GLY A 15 4.17 -18.49 7.82
N VAL A 16 3.26 -18.76 8.76
CA VAL A 16 2.49 -20.00 8.80
C VAL A 16 1.36 -19.93 7.78
N VAL A 17 1.23 -20.97 6.95
CA VAL A 17 0.12 -21.14 6.00
C VAL A 17 -0.69 -22.36 6.43
N GLN A 18 -1.97 -22.16 6.74
CA GLN A 18 -2.89 -23.23 7.12
C GLN A 18 -3.84 -23.53 5.96
N VAL A 19 -3.80 -24.77 5.46
CA VAL A 19 -4.71 -25.28 4.43
C VAL A 19 -5.57 -26.37 5.04
N GLN A 20 -6.89 -26.21 4.95
CA GLN A 20 -7.86 -27.23 5.34
C GLN A 20 -8.78 -27.45 4.16
N SER A 21 -8.69 -28.63 3.55
CA SER A 21 -9.53 -29.04 2.44
C SER A 21 -10.03 -30.48 2.67
N PRO A 22 -11.33 -30.76 2.46
CA PRO A 22 -11.88 -32.11 2.53
C PRO A 22 -11.27 -33.07 1.49
N GLU A 23 -10.61 -32.55 0.45
CA GLU A 23 -9.97 -33.34 -0.60
C GLU A 23 -8.63 -33.96 -0.15
N LEU A 24 -8.07 -33.48 0.97
CA LEU A 24 -6.84 -34.01 1.55
C LEU A 24 -7.15 -35.25 2.40
N VAL A 25 -6.76 -36.42 1.89
CA VAL A 25 -6.98 -37.69 2.58
C VAL A 25 -5.91 -37.87 3.68
N PRO A 26 -6.29 -38.17 4.93
CA PRO A 26 -5.34 -38.42 6.00
C PRO A 26 -4.35 -39.53 5.66
N GLY A 27 -3.06 -39.32 5.96
CA GLY A 27 -1.97 -40.27 5.67
C GLY A 27 -1.41 -40.19 4.25
N SER A 28 -1.97 -39.36 3.36
CA SER A 28 -1.37 -39.08 2.06
C SER A 28 -0.22 -38.07 2.15
N THR A 29 0.75 -38.19 1.23
CA THR A 29 1.78 -37.17 1.03
C THR A 29 1.33 -36.21 -0.07
N ALA A 30 1.55 -34.91 0.12
CA ALA A 30 1.18 -33.88 -0.84
C ALA A 30 2.32 -32.88 -1.01
N ASP A 31 2.57 -32.47 -2.27
CA ASP A 31 3.47 -31.37 -2.59
C ASP A 31 2.70 -30.04 -2.49
N VAL A 32 3.29 -29.05 -1.83
CA VAL A 32 2.67 -27.73 -1.62
C VAL A 32 3.42 -26.67 -2.42
N ILE A 33 2.70 -25.95 -3.28
CA ILE A 33 3.21 -24.81 -4.05
C ILE A 33 2.59 -23.53 -3.48
N ILE A 34 3.44 -22.61 -3.01
CA ILE A 34 3.03 -21.32 -2.47
C ILE A 34 3.35 -20.24 -3.50
N ILE A 35 2.31 -19.52 -3.96
CA ILE A 35 2.46 -18.35 -4.82
C ILE A 35 2.00 -17.14 -4.00
N PRO A 36 2.92 -16.32 -3.46
CA PRO A 36 2.53 -15.15 -2.70
C PRO A 36 1.88 -14.14 -3.66
N ASP A 37 0.71 -13.62 -3.27
CA ASP A 37 0.17 -12.43 -3.90
C ASP A 37 1.14 -11.29 -3.58
N THR A 38 1.70 -10.63 -4.61
CA THR A 38 2.46 -9.40 -4.42
C THR A 38 1.51 -8.39 -3.79
N ILE A 39 1.76 -7.99 -2.54
CA ILE A 39 0.99 -6.94 -1.90
C ILE A 39 1.33 -5.66 -2.64
N THR A 40 0.53 -5.32 -3.64
CA THR A 40 0.52 -3.97 -4.19
C THR A 40 -0.06 -3.11 -3.08
N LEU A 41 0.82 -2.52 -2.26
CA LEU A 41 0.40 -1.46 -1.35
C LEU A 41 -0.40 -0.47 -2.20
N PRO A 42 -1.66 -0.18 -1.82
CA PRO A 42 -2.43 0.78 -2.58
C PRO A 42 -1.58 2.06 -2.68
N PRO A 43 -1.46 2.65 -3.88
CA PRO A 43 -0.66 3.86 -4.05
C PRO A 43 -1.14 4.87 -3.02
N GLN A 44 -0.21 5.44 -2.24
CA GLN A 44 -0.56 6.47 -1.26
C GLN A 44 -1.35 7.56 -1.98
N LYS A 45 -2.52 7.90 -1.44
CA LYS A 45 -3.38 8.92 -2.03
C LYS A 45 -2.63 10.26 -1.99
N LEU A 46 -2.66 11.05 -3.05
CA LEU A 46 -2.06 12.40 -3.04
C LEU A 46 -2.58 13.27 -1.87
N ALA A 47 -3.81 13.02 -1.42
CA ALA A 47 -4.37 13.65 -0.23
C ALA A 47 -3.58 13.40 1.07
N SER A 48 -2.86 12.28 1.20
CA SER A 48 -1.99 12.03 2.35
C SER A 48 -0.72 12.89 2.36
N ALA A 49 -0.43 13.60 1.26
CA ALA A 49 0.66 14.57 1.17
C ALA A 49 0.22 16.00 1.59
N ILE A 50 -1.08 16.25 1.80
CA ILE A 50 -1.58 17.56 2.24
C ILE A 50 -1.08 17.82 3.67
N GLY A 51 -0.34 18.91 3.86
CA GLY A 51 0.20 19.32 5.16
C GLY A 51 1.53 18.68 5.57
N SER A 52 2.04 17.70 4.81
CA SER A 52 3.35 17.06 5.05
C SER A 52 4.45 17.53 4.09
N ALA A 53 4.12 18.34 3.08
CA ALA A 53 5.11 18.92 2.19
C ALA A 53 6.01 19.91 2.94
N ALA A 54 7.31 19.88 2.66
CA ALA A 54 8.22 20.95 3.03
C ALA A 54 7.67 22.25 2.41
N GLY A 55 7.35 23.24 3.24
CA GLY A 55 6.73 24.48 2.78
C GLY A 55 7.52 25.14 1.65
N GLY A 56 6.82 25.74 0.69
CA GLY A 56 7.44 26.37 -0.48
C GLY A 56 8.20 27.68 -0.20
N PHE A 57 8.26 28.10 1.06
CA PHE A 57 8.90 29.34 1.50
C PHE A 57 9.82 29.05 2.69
N ALA A 58 10.98 29.69 2.71
CA ALA A 58 11.99 29.50 3.75
C ALA A 58 11.60 30.18 5.08
N SER A 59 10.75 31.20 5.04
CA SER A 59 10.28 31.92 6.22
C SER A 59 8.87 32.50 6.03
N PRO A 60 8.16 32.82 7.14
CA PRO A 60 6.89 33.55 7.07
C PRO A 60 6.98 34.92 6.38
N ALA A 61 8.12 35.62 6.52
CA ALA A 61 8.34 36.90 5.87
C ALA A 61 8.35 36.78 4.33
N ASP A 62 8.87 35.67 3.80
CA ASP A 62 8.88 35.40 2.36
C ASP A 62 7.46 35.18 1.82
N VAL A 63 6.61 34.52 2.61
CA VAL A 63 5.18 34.34 2.28
C VAL A 63 4.49 35.69 2.22
N ASP A 64 4.69 36.55 3.22
CA ASP A 64 4.08 37.88 3.27
C ASP A 64 4.53 38.77 2.12
N ALA A 65 5.82 38.74 1.78
CA ALA A 65 6.37 39.49 0.66
C ALA A 65 5.77 39.01 -0.69
N PHE A 66 5.64 37.69 -0.87
CA PHE A 66 4.98 37.11 -2.04
C PHE A 66 3.52 37.57 -2.16
N ILE A 67 2.73 37.45 -1.09
CA ILE A 67 1.31 37.82 -1.09
C ILE A 67 1.12 39.31 -1.41
N ARG A 68 1.96 40.19 -0.86
CA ARG A 68 1.89 41.63 -1.15
C ARG A 68 2.18 41.92 -2.62
N ARG A 69 3.24 41.32 -3.17
CA ARG A 69 3.58 41.49 -4.59
C ARG A 69 2.45 41.04 -5.52
N GLU A 70 1.87 39.87 -5.27
CA GLU A 70 0.74 39.38 -6.08
C GLU A 70 -0.47 40.32 -6.00
N ARG A 71 -0.77 40.86 -4.81
CA ARG A 71 -1.87 41.80 -4.60
C ARG A 71 -1.66 43.12 -5.35
N ASP A 72 -0.45 43.66 -5.28
CA ASP A 72 -0.10 44.90 -5.97
C ASP A 72 -0.19 44.71 -7.49
N ALA A 73 0.27 43.55 -8.00
CA ALA A 73 0.18 43.20 -9.41
C ALA A 73 -1.26 43.09 -9.94
N TRP A 74 -2.21 42.70 -9.09
CA TRP A 74 -3.63 42.59 -9.45
C TRP A 74 -4.40 43.91 -9.29
N SER A 75 -3.77 44.93 -8.71
CA SER A 75 -4.36 46.25 -8.48
C SER A 75 -4.05 47.25 -9.61
N THR A 76 -3.46 46.77 -10.71
CA THR A 76 -3.19 47.52 -11.96
C THR A 76 -4.08 46.98 -13.08
#